data_AF-A0A1Y2T5Z7-F1
#
_entry.id   AF-A0A1Y2T5Z7-F1
#
_cell.length_a   1.000
_cell.length_b   1.000
_cell.length_c   1.000
_cell.angle_alpha   90.00
_cell.angle_beta   90.00
_cell.angle_gamma   90.00
#
_symmetry.space_group_name_H-M   'P 1'
#
loop_
_entity.id
_entity.type
_entity.pdbx_description
1 polymer ?
#
loop_
_entity_poly.entity_id
_entity_poly.type
_entity_poly.pdbx_seq_one_letter_code
_entity_poly.pdbx_strand_id
1 'polypeptide(L)' 'MTTVKIAGMSCNHCVMGVKKALSAIPGIENLQVEIGAARFEGNVDLEAVKRAIEEEGYEVVEVA' A
#
# COMPACT_ATOMS: atom_id res chain seq x y z
N MET A 1 -8.22 -3.26 10.70
CA MET A 1 -7.96 -3.29 9.25
C MET A 1 -7.78 -1.87 8.77
N THR A 2 -6.57 -1.54 8.34
CA THR A 2 -6.18 -0.22 7.82
C THR A 2 -6.37 -0.20 6.32
N THR A 3 -6.91 0.89 5.78
CA THR A 3 -7.09 1.13 4.35
C THR A 3 -6.32 2.37 3.94
N VAL A 4 -5.50 2.24 2.89
CA VAL A 4 -4.72 3.32 2.31
C VAL A 4 -5.24 3.56 0.90
N LYS A 5 -5.70 4.79 0.61
CA LYS A 5 -6.04 5.21 -0.75
C LYS A 5 -4.80 5.68 -1.48
N ILE A 6 -4.64 5.24 -2.71
CA ILE A 6 -3.43 5.44 -3.52
C ILE A 6 -3.83 6.01 -4.89
N ALA A 7 -3.27 7.14 -5.28
CA ALA A 7 -3.42 7.74 -6.59
C ALA A 7 -2.31 7.29 -7.56
N GLY A 8 -2.62 7.32 -8.86
CA GLY A 8 -1.67 6.97 -9.93
C GLY A 8 -1.66 5.50 -10.35
N MET A 9 -2.21 4.58 -9.55
CA MET A 9 -2.37 3.19 -9.96
C MET A 9 -3.46 3.07 -11.04
N SER A 10 -3.08 2.63 -12.25
CA SER A 10 -4.00 2.52 -13.40
C SER A 10 -4.00 1.16 -14.09
N CYS A 11 -3.15 0.22 -13.68
CA CYS A 11 -3.00 -1.09 -14.30
C CYS A 11 -2.68 -2.19 -13.28
N ASN A 12 -2.95 -3.44 -13.65
CA ASN A 12 -2.69 -4.61 -12.80
C ASN A 12 -1.19 -4.80 -12.47
N HIS A 13 -0.28 -4.26 -13.30
CA HIS A 13 1.15 -4.22 -12.97
C HIS A 13 1.46 -3.28 -11.80
N CYS A 14 0.76 -2.16 -11.68
CA CYS A 14 0.92 -1.20 -10.58
C CYS A 14 0.57 -1.86 -9.23
N VAL A 15 -0.54 -2.62 -9.23
CA VAL A 15 -1.01 -3.35 -8.05
C VAL A 15 0.02 -4.36 -7.56
N MET A 16 0.68 -5.07 -8.48
CA MET A 16 1.71 -6.06 -8.11
C MET A 16 2.95 -5.42 -7.49
N GLY A 17 3.37 -4.27 -8.01
CA GLY A 17 4.50 -3.51 -7.47
C GLY A 17 4.24 -3.06 -6.03
N VAL A 18 3.14 -2.33 -5.81
CA VAL A 18 2.72 -1.87 -4.49
C VAL A 18 2.51 -3.04 -3.52
N LYS A 19 1.87 -4.13 -3.96
CA LYS A 19 1.69 -5.33 -3.13
C LYS A 19 3.03 -5.91 -2.69
N LYS A 20 4.01 -5.97 -3.58
CA LYS A 20 5.35 -6.49 -3.25
C LYS A 20 6.08 -5.59 -2.27
N ALA A 21 6.02 -4.27 -2.46
CA ALA A 21 6.62 -3.29 -1.55
C ALA A 21 6.01 -3.39 -0.15
N LEU A 22 4.68 -3.42 -0.05
CA LEU A 22 3.98 -3.52 1.24
C LEU A 22 4.16 -4.88 1.91
N SER A 23 4.21 -5.98 1.16
CA SER A 23 4.45 -7.32 1.75
C SER A 23 5.83 -7.46 2.41
N ALA A 24 6.79 -6.59 2.06
CA ALA A 24 8.12 -6.58 2.65
C ALA A 24 8.17 -5.83 4.00
N ILE A 25 7.11 -5.11 4.37
CA ILE A 25 7.05 -4.35 5.62
C ILE A 25 6.71 -5.31 6.78
N PRO A 26 7.58 -5.45 7.79
CA PRO A 26 7.30 -6.29 8.94
C PRO A 26 6.09 -5.78 9.72
N GLY A 27 5.20 -6.70 10.09
CA GLY A 27 3.97 -6.40 10.81
C GLY A 27 2.74 -6.20 9.92
N ILE A 28 2.90 -6.17 8.59
CA ILE A 28 1.74 -6.23 7.67
C ILE A 28 1.22 -7.66 7.62
N GLU A 29 -0.07 -7.80 7.90
CA GLU A 29 -0.83 -9.04 7.83
C GLU A 29 -2.05 -8.86 6.91
N ASN A 30 -2.58 -9.95 6.35
CA ASN A 30 -3.79 -9.92 5.51
C ASN A 30 -3.82 -8.81 4.41
N LEU A 31 -2.68 -8.59 3.75
CA LEU A 31 -2.53 -7.58 2.70
C LEU A 31 -3.37 -7.88 1.45
N GLN A 32 -4.22 -6.93 1.10
CA GLN A 32 -5.00 -6.88 -0.13
C GLN A 32 -4.70 -5.56 -0.85
N VAL A 33 -4.37 -5.62 -2.14
CA VAL A 33 -4.12 -4.42 -2.94
C VAL A 33 -4.99 -4.49 -4.17
N GLU A 34 -5.67 -3.39 -4.47
CA GLU A 34 -6.54 -3.18 -5.62
C GLU A 34 -6.20 -1.84 -6.27
N ILE A 35 -6.70 -1.60 -7.48
CA ILE A 35 -6.47 -0.32 -8.15
C ILE A 35 -7.09 0.80 -7.30
N GLY A 36 -6.28 1.77 -6.90
CA GLY A 36 -6.70 2.89 -6.07
C GLY A 36 -6.59 2.68 -4.55
N ALA A 37 -6.31 1.47 -4.05
CA ALA A 37 -6.25 1.24 -2.61
C ALA A 37 -5.42 0.00 -2.18
N ALA A 38 -4.91 0.05 -0.95
CA ALA A 38 -4.35 -1.09 -0.24
C ALA A 38 -5.05 -1.25 1.11
N ARG A 39 -5.36 -2.48 1.51
CA ARG A 39 -5.92 -2.81 2.83
C ARG A 39 -5.06 -3.87 3.49
N PHE A 40 -4.80 -3.71 4.78
CA PHE A 40 -4.01 -4.67 5.56
C PHE A 40 -4.39 -4.63 7.03
N GLU A 41 -3.87 -5.60 7.76
CA GLU A 41 -3.98 -5.75 9.20
C GLU A 41 -2.59 -5.76 9.84
N GLY A 42 -2.56 -5.75 11.17
CA GLY A 42 -1.33 -5.70 11.95
C GLY A 42 -0.93 -4.29 12.40
N ASN A 43 0.10 -4.24 13.25
CA ASN A 43 0.60 -2.99 13.82
C ASN A 43 1.85 -2.55 13.07
N VAL A 44 1.69 -1.59 12.16
CA VAL A 44 2.77 -1.09 11.30
C VAL A 44 2.86 0.40 11.37
N ASP A 45 4.05 0.89 11.08
CA ASP A 45 4.28 2.32 10.93
C ASP A 45 3.66 2.83 9.62
N LEU A 46 2.66 3.71 9.73
CA LEU A 46 1.95 4.23 8.57
C LEU A 46 2.84 5.13 7.69
N GLU A 47 3.89 5.76 8.25
CA GLU A 47 4.84 6.52 7.45
C GLU A 47 5.73 5.60 6.61
N ALA A 48 6.16 4.46 7.15
CA ALA A 48 6.87 3.44 6.39
C ALA A 48 6.03 2.88 5.23
N VAL A 49 4.73 2.67 5.46
CA VAL A 49 3.77 2.26 4.43
C VAL A 49 3.66 3.31 3.32
N LYS A 50 3.49 4.58 3.69
CA LYS A 50 3.43 5.69 2.72
C LYS A 50 4.69 5.77 1.89
N ARG A 51 5.85 5.75 2.53
CA ARG A 51 7.14 5.85 1.85
C ARG A 51 7.36 4.71 0.85
N ALA A 52 6.99 3.49 1.23
CA ALA A 52 7.09 2.34 0.32
C ALA A 52 6.20 2.49 -0.93
N ILE A 53 5.04 3.12 -0.81
CA ILE A 53 4.13 3.41 -1.93
C ILE A 53 4.70 4.55 -2.80
N GLU A 54 5.28 5.58 -2.18
CA GLU A 54 5.93 6.70 -2.88
C GLU A 54 7.21 6.29 -3.61
N GLU A 55 8.00 5.38 -3.05
CA GLU A 55 9.19 4.81 -3.71
C GLU A 55 8.84 3.98 -4.96
N GLU A 56 7.65 3.39 -4.99
CA GLU A 56 7.08 2.74 -6.19
C GLU A 56 6.52 3.74 -7.20
N GLY A 57 6.50 5.04 -6.88
CA GLY A 57 6.06 6.13 -7.75
C GLY A 57 4.58 6.46 -7.66
N TYR A 58 3.90 6.10 -6.56
CA TYR A 58 2.49 6.38 -6.34
C TYR A 58 2.27 7.32 -5.16
N GLU A 59 1.15 8.04 -5.15
CA GLU A 59 0.85 9.01 -4.09
C GLU A 59 -0.20 8.45 -3.13
N VAL A 60 0.01 8.60 -1.82
CA VAL A 60 -0.98 8.22 -0.81
C VAL A 60 -1.88 9.41 -0.51
N VAL A 61 -3.17 9.27 -0.81
CA VAL A 61 -4.14 10.36 -0.66
C VAL A 61 -4.88 10.32 0.68
N GLU A 62 -5.04 9.13 1.28
CA GLU A 62 -5.78 8.97 2.53
C GLU A 62 -5.34 7.69 3.25
N VAL A 63 -5.35 7.71 4.58
CA VAL A 63 -5.17 6.52 5.42
C VAL A 63 -6.31 6.48 6.43
N ALA A 64 -7.05 5.37 6.46
CA ALA A 64 -8.27 5.13 7.24
C ALA A 64 -8.19 3.82 8.03
#